data_AF-A0A1M7F2V3-F1
#
_entry.id   AF-A0A1M7F2V3-F1
#
_cell.length_a   1.000
_cell.length_b   1.000
_cell.length_c   1.000
_cell.angle_alpha   90.00
_cell.angle_beta   90.00
_cell.angle_gamma   90.00
#
_symmetry.space_group_name_H-M   'P 1'
#
loop_
_entity.id
_entity.type
_entity.pdbx_description
1 polymer ?
#
loop_
_entity_poly.entity_id
_entity_poly.type
_entity_poly.pdbx_seq_one_letter_code
_entity_poly.pdbx_strand_id
1 'polypeptide(L)'
;MAVTLKKIPIVLKKFGGSESQGVYTKIITDENKHEYEELQHFLEGDEIPLIVCRFNASDWTMLTTKRILSMNSEGLRIMNLAELVYSNIDMPGEVAHGAKGWADFSKIILRDVNNKTFTLTIEKGYPFGGFLQVLTSIRGWFPKEK
;
A
#
# COMPACT_ATOMS: atom_id res chain seq x y z
N MET A 1 8.16 -6.10 -13.60
CA MET A 1 6.94 -5.51 -14.23
C MET A 1 6.35 -4.45 -13.30
N ALA A 2 5.66 -3.44 -13.83
CA ALA A 2 5.13 -2.31 -13.06
C ALA A 2 3.66 -2.00 -13.42
N VAL A 3 2.96 -1.23 -12.58
CA VAL A 3 1.72 -0.55 -12.93
C VAL A 3 2.05 0.44 -14.05
N THR A 4 1.49 0.20 -15.24
CA THR A 4 1.70 1.08 -16.39
C THR A 4 0.92 2.38 -16.21
N LEU A 5 1.34 3.45 -16.91
CA LEU A 5 0.64 4.74 -16.92
C LEU A 5 -0.87 4.59 -17.24
N LYS A 6 -1.23 3.65 -18.13
CA LYS A 6 -2.63 3.35 -18.49
C LYS A 6 -3.44 2.74 -17.33
N LYS A 7 -2.78 2.08 -16.37
CA LYS A 7 -3.42 1.44 -15.21
C LYS A 7 -3.47 2.34 -13.98
N ILE A 8 -2.68 3.42 -13.93
CA ILE A 8 -2.71 4.38 -12.81
C ILE A 8 -4.13 4.91 -12.53
N PRO A 9 -4.89 5.40 -13.53
CA PRO A 9 -6.26 5.89 -13.27
C PRO A 9 -7.17 4.80 -12.70
N ILE A 10 -6.96 3.53 -13.05
CA ILE A 10 -7.73 2.40 -12.53
C ILE A 10 -7.40 2.15 -11.05
N VAL A 11 -6.11 2.21 -10.68
CA VAL A 11 -5.66 2.13 -9.28
C VAL A 11 -6.30 3.24 -8.47
N LEU A 12 -6.13 4.49 -8.91
CA LEU A 12 -6.61 5.65 -8.17
C LEU A 12 -8.13 5.69 -8.08
N LYS A 13 -8.86 5.28 -9.14
CA LYS A 13 -10.32 5.17 -9.12
C LYS A 13 -10.81 4.10 -8.14
N LYS A 14 -10.14 2.95 -8.04
CA LYS A 14 -10.49 1.91 -7.06
C LYS A 14 -10.33 2.40 -5.63
N PHE A 15 -9.29 3.20 -5.38
CA PHE A 15 -9.08 3.80 -4.07
C PHE A 15 -10.06 4.95 -3.79
N GLY A 16 -10.07 5.97 -4.64
CA GLY A 16 -10.82 7.21 -4.45
C GLY A 16 -12.33 7.09 -4.68
N GLY A 17 -12.77 6.19 -5.56
CA GLY A 17 -14.20 5.93 -5.78
C GLY A 17 -14.92 5.26 -4.61
N SER A 18 -14.16 4.85 -3.59
CA SER A 18 -14.67 4.20 -2.38
C SER A 18 -14.58 5.12 -1.15
N GLU A 19 -14.34 6.43 -1.35
CA GLU A 19 -14.08 7.41 -0.28
C GLU A 19 -12.95 6.98 0.68
N SER A 20 -11.97 6.22 0.17
CA SER A 20 -10.93 5.59 1.00
C SER A 20 -9.82 6.55 1.46
N GLN A 21 -9.91 7.84 1.16
CA GLN A 21 -8.95 8.79 1.71
C GLN A 21 -9.28 9.05 3.18
N GLY A 22 -8.28 9.01 4.05
CA GLY A 22 -8.39 9.28 5.48
C GLY A 22 -7.61 10.50 5.91
N VAL A 23 -7.30 10.60 7.20
CA VAL A 23 -6.42 11.64 7.74
C VAL A 23 -4.98 11.41 7.31
N TYR A 24 -4.53 10.15 7.37
CA TYR A 24 -3.15 9.75 7.11
C TYR A 24 -2.97 9.10 5.75
N THR A 25 -4.06 8.58 5.16
CA THR A 25 -4.02 7.87 3.88
C THR A 25 -4.58 8.72 2.75
N LYS A 26 -3.73 9.11 1.80
CA LYS A 26 -4.07 10.02 0.71
C LYS A 26 -3.60 9.49 -0.63
N ILE A 27 -4.30 9.89 -1.70
CA ILE A 27 -3.73 9.83 -3.04
C ILE A 27 -2.67 10.93 -3.13
N ILE A 28 -1.50 10.60 -3.68
CA ILE A 28 -0.49 11.61 -3.98
C ILE A 28 -0.86 12.25 -5.32
N THR A 29 -1.02 13.57 -5.30
CA THR A 29 -1.34 14.41 -6.45
C THR A 29 -0.30 15.52 -6.57
N ASP A 30 -0.25 16.21 -7.70
CA ASP A 30 0.72 17.31 -7.89
C ASP A 30 0.50 18.43 -6.86
N GLU A 31 -0.72 18.61 -6.36
CA GLU A 31 -1.05 19.62 -5.36
C GLU A 31 -0.49 19.28 -3.97
N ASN A 32 -0.48 18.01 -3.56
CA ASN A 32 -0.05 17.61 -2.21
C ASN A 32 1.33 16.93 -2.17
N LYS A 33 1.95 16.66 -3.33
CA LYS A 33 3.24 15.94 -3.42
C LYS A 33 4.36 16.59 -2.62
N HIS A 34 4.32 17.92 -2.47
CA HIS A 34 5.29 18.69 -1.70
C HIS A 34 5.30 18.30 -0.20
N GLU A 35 4.18 17.80 0.34
CA GLU A 35 4.08 17.32 1.72
C GLU A 35 4.88 16.03 1.97
N TYR A 36 5.29 15.35 0.91
CA TYR A 36 5.97 14.05 0.94
C TYR A 36 7.35 14.11 0.25
N GLU A 37 7.95 15.29 0.16
CA GLU A 37 9.26 15.49 -0.49
C GLU A 37 10.34 14.56 0.05
N GLU A 38 10.39 14.35 1.35
CA GLU A 38 11.37 13.46 1.97
C GLU A 38 11.19 11.99 1.55
N LEU A 39 9.97 11.59 1.18
CA LEU A 39 9.70 10.24 0.69
C LEU A 39 10.18 10.04 -0.76
N GLN A 40 10.40 11.13 -1.51
CA GLN A 40 10.84 11.05 -2.90
C GLN A 40 12.25 10.46 -3.02
N HIS A 41 13.09 10.60 -1.99
CA HIS A 41 14.43 10.01 -1.97
C HIS A 41 14.45 8.47 -2.00
N PHE A 42 13.32 7.82 -1.70
CA PHE A 42 13.18 6.36 -1.78
C PHE A 42 12.71 5.85 -3.15
N LEU A 43 12.34 6.76 -4.06
CA LEU A 43 11.84 6.41 -5.40
C LEU A 43 13.00 6.16 -6.37
N GLU A 44 12.83 5.18 -7.24
CA GLU A 44 13.85 4.81 -8.24
C GLU A 44 13.45 5.21 -9.67
N GLY A 45 14.26 6.08 -10.28
CA GLY A 45 14.15 6.46 -11.68
C GLY A 45 12.80 7.10 -12.02
N ASP A 46 12.03 6.45 -12.88
CA ASP A 46 10.69 6.86 -13.32
C ASP A 46 9.54 6.32 -12.41
N GLU A 47 9.85 5.92 -11.18
CA GLU A 47 8.84 5.45 -10.22
C GLU A 47 7.93 6.60 -9.76
N ILE A 48 6.61 6.42 -9.93
CA ILE A 48 5.61 7.44 -9.58
C ILE A 48 4.90 7.01 -8.29
N PRO A 49 4.88 7.83 -7.24
CA PRO A 49 4.13 7.53 -6.03
C PRO A 49 2.62 7.73 -6.29
N LEU A 50 1.80 6.83 -5.73
CA LEU A 50 0.35 6.78 -6.03
C LEU A 50 -0.51 7.03 -4.78
N ILE A 51 -0.25 6.27 -3.72
CA ILE A 51 -1.02 6.33 -2.47
C ILE A 51 -0.02 6.27 -1.32
N VAL A 52 -0.22 7.10 -0.32
CA VAL A 52 0.58 7.10 0.90
C VAL A 52 -0.33 6.97 2.10
N CYS A 53 0.08 6.18 3.09
CA CYS A 53 -0.43 6.19 4.46
C CYS A 53 0.73 6.62 5.35
N ARG A 54 0.68 7.83 5.91
CA ARG A 54 1.77 8.39 6.71
C ARG A 54 1.27 8.80 8.09
N PHE A 55 1.61 8.04 9.11
CA PHE A 55 1.30 8.39 10.50
C PHE A 55 2.31 9.40 11.04
N ASN A 56 3.58 9.22 10.70
CA ASN A 56 4.68 10.14 11.02
C ASN A 56 5.90 9.85 10.12
N ALA A 57 7.02 10.53 10.36
CA ALA A 57 8.24 10.38 9.55
C ALA A 57 8.89 8.98 9.61
N SER A 58 8.64 8.21 10.68
CA SER A 58 9.21 6.87 10.90
C SER A 58 8.19 5.74 10.78
N ASP A 59 6.92 6.06 10.48
CA ASP A 59 5.84 5.10 10.31
C ASP A 59 4.95 5.50 9.13
N TRP A 60 5.20 4.87 7.99
CA TRP A 60 4.51 5.14 6.75
C TRP A 60 4.53 3.95 5.79
N THR A 61 3.58 3.93 4.88
CA THR A 61 3.50 3.02 3.74
C THR A 61 3.22 3.83 2.47
N MET A 62 3.95 3.56 1.40
CA MET A 62 3.79 4.19 0.10
C MET A 62 3.65 3.13 -0.98
N LEU A 63 2.56 3.19 -1.73
CA LEU A 63 2.37 2.46 -2.97
C LEU A 63 2.83 3.32 -4.14
N THR A 64 3.66 2.75 -5.00
CA THR A 64 4.15 3.40 -6.22
C THR A 64 3.69 2.62 -7.46
N THR A 65 4.11 3.06 -8.64
CA THR A 65 3.93 2.29 -9.87
C THR A 65 4.72 0.99 -9.89
N LYS A 66 5.79 0.84 -9.12
CA LYS A 66 6.68 -0.34 -9.18
C LYS A 66 6.61 -1.22 -7.93
N ARG A 67 6.44 -0.61 -6.75
CA ARG A 67 6.72 -1.26 -5.46
C ARG A 67 5.79 -0.76 -4.36
N ILE A 68 5.82 -1.49 -3.25
CA ILE A 68 5.31 -1.04 -1.96
C ILE A 68 6.52 -0.81 -1.09
N LEU A 69 6.61 0.40 -0.55
CA LEU A 69 7.63 0.84 0.40
C LEU A 69 6.95 1.05 1.74
N SER A 70 7.55 0.60 2.82
CA SER A 70 6.99 0.84 4.15
C SER A 70 8.09 0.90 5.18
N MET A 71 8.05 1.96 5.97
CA MET A 71 8.96 2.23 7.07
C MET A 71 8.19 2.04 8.37
N ASN A 72 8.79 1.32 9.31
CA ASN A 72 8.32 1.25 10.69
C ASN A 72 9.53 1.08 11.64
N SER A 73 9.27 0.69 12.90
CA SER A 73 10.32 0.44 13.90
C SER A 73 11.32 -0.66 13.52
N GLU A 74 10.99 -1.52 12.56
CA GLU A 74 11.89 -2.57 12.05
C GLU A 74 12.70 -2.12 10.83
N GLY A 75 12.54 -0.86 10.39
CA GLY A 75 13.22 -0.26 9.25
C GLY A 75 12.42 -0.30 7.95
N LEU A 76 13.09 0.07 6.85
CA LEU A 76 12.49 0.12 5.52
C LEU A 76 12.33 -1.30 4.96
N ARG A 77 11.11 -1.62 4.55
CA ARG A 77 10.75 -2.84 3.85
C ARG A 77 10.22 -2.49 2.47
N ILE A 78 10.65 -3.28 1.49
CA ILE A 78 10.36 -3.05 0.07
C ILE A 78 9.81 -4.35 -0.52
N MET A 79 8.72 -4.24 -1.27
CA MET A 79 8.17 -5.35 -2.05
C MET A 79 7.91 -4.90 -3.48
N ASN A 80 8.48 -5.60 -4.46
CA ASN A 80 8.17 -5.34 -5.86
C ASN A 80 6.74 -5.80 -6.16
N LEU A 81 5.95 -4.96 -6.85
CA LEU A 81 4.57 -5.32 -7.20
C LEU A 81 4.48 -6.55 -8.10
N ALA A 82 5.52 -6.80 -8.91
CA ALA A 82 5.64 -8.00 -9.73
C ALA A 82 5.81 -9.29 -8.90
N GLU A 83 6.30 -9.18 -7.66
CA GLU A 83 6.51 -10.32 -6.77
C GLU A 83 5.28 -10.58 -5.87
N LEU A 84 4.33 -9.65 -5.80
CA LEU A 84 3.15 -9.76 -4.94
C LEU A 84 2.22 -10.89 -5.41
N VAL A 85 2.17 -12.00 -4.68
CA VAL A 85 1.28 -13.15 -4.97
C VAL A 85 0.09 -13.26 -4.02
N TYR A 86 0.15 -12.61 -2.86
CA TYR A 86 -0.89 -12.64 -1.85
C TYR A 86 -1.03 -11.30 -1.14
N SER A 87 -2.28 -10.87 -0.91
CA SER A 87 -2.64 -9.71 -0.10
C SER A 87 -3.96 -10.01 0.61
N ASN A 88 -4.01 -9.88 1.93
CA ASN A 88 -5.24 -10.06 2.72
C ASN A 88 -5.13 -9.36 4.08
N ILE A 89 -6.20 -9.39 4.87
CA ILE A 89 -6.20 -8.98 6.28
C ILE A 89 -5.24 -9.87 7.07
N ASP A 90 -4.37 -9.26 7.87
CA ASP A 90 -3.52 -9.96 8.83
C ASP A 90 -4.30 -10.29 10.10
N MET A 91 -5.23 -11.24 10.03
CA MET A 91 -6.10 -11.58 11.17
C MET A 91 -5.33 -11.86 12.48
N PRO A 92 -4.22 -12.63 12.48
CA PRO A 92 -3.39 -12.77 13.69
C PRO A 92 -2.85 -11.43 14.20
N GLY A 93 -2.34 -10.58 13.30
CA GLY A 93 -1.86 -9.24 13.63
C GLY A 93 -2.95 -8.34 14.23
N GLU A 94 -4.15 -8.37 13.67
CA GLU A 94 -5.31 -7.59 14.13
C GLU A 94 -5.76 -8.01 15.53
N VAL A 95 -5.92 -9.32 15.76
CA VAL A 95 -6.32 -9.87 17.06
C VAL A 95 -5.29 -9.54 18.13
N ALA A 96 -4.00 -9.65 17.81
CA ALA A 96 -2.91 -9.27 18.72
C ALA A 96 -2.95 -7.77 19.10
N HIS A 97 -3.57 -6.92 18.27
CA HIS A 97 -3.72 -5.48 18.52
C HIS A 97 -5.11 -5.11 19.04
N GLY A 98 -5.92 -6.11 19.41
CA GLY A 98 -7.22 -5.91 20.06
C GLY A 98 -8.32 -5.44 19.12
N ALA A 99 -8.21 -5.69 17.81
CA ALA A 99 -9.28 -5.38 16.87
C ALA A 99 -10.56 -6.14 17.23
N LYS A 100 -11.70 -5.44 17.32
CA LYS A 100 -13.01 -6.01 17.69
C LYS A 100 -13.91 -6.21 16.48
N GLY A 101 -13.59 -5.59 15.35
CA GLY A 101 -14.31 -5.76 14.10
C GLY A 101 -13.61 -5.05 12.94
N TRP A 102 -14.25 -5.09 11.77
CA TRP A 102 -13.71 -4.55 10.52
C TRP A 102 -13.28 -3.08 10.60
N ALA A 103 -13.98 -2.27 11.39
CA ALA A 103 -13.64 -0.86 11.58
C ALA A 103 -12.29 -0.65 12.29
N ASP A 104 -11.81 -1.65 13.03
CA ASP A 104 -10.54 -1.59 13.76
C ASP A 104 -9.35 -2.07 12.92
N PHE A 105 -9.59 -2.66 11.74
CA PHE A 105 -8.54 -3.27 10.94
C PHE A 105 -7.59 -2.22 10.36
N SER A 106 -6.30 -2.52 10.45
CA SER A 106 -5.17 -1.67 10.05
C SER A 106 -4.01 -2.45 9.44
N LYS A 107 -4.02 -3.78 9.46
CA LYS A 107 -2.89 -4.65 9.11
C LYS A 107 -3.19 -5.50 7.89
N ILE A 108 -2.38 -5.31 6.85
CA ILE A 108 -2.47 -6.08 5.61
C ILE A 108 -1.25 -6.99 5.54
N ILE A 109 -1.48 -8.29 5.44
CA ILE A 109 -0.43 -9.27 5.18
C ILE A 109 -0.23 -9.42 3.66
N LEU A 110 1.01 -9.30 3.24
CA LEU A 110 1.48 -9.55 1.88
C LEU A 110 2.37 -10.78 1.85
N ARG A 111 2.38 -11.50 0.72
CA ARG A 111 3.41 -12.51 0.45
C ARG A 111 3.96 -12.35 -0.95
N ASP A 112 5.27 -12.55 -1.06
CA ASP A 112 5.97 -12.58 -2.33
C ASP A 112 5.99 -13.98 -2.96
N VAL A 113 6.54 -14.09 -4.17
CA VAL A 113 6.73 -15.36 -4.91
C VAL A 113 7.56 -16.40 -4.15
N ASN A 114 8.41 -15.98 -3.21
CA ASN A 114 9.24 -16.84 -2.36
C ASN A 114 8.56 -17.18 -1.03
N ASN A 115 7.27 -16.85 -0.88
CA ASN A 115 6.48 -17.02 0.34
C ASN A 115 7.01 -16.19 1.54
N LYS A 116 7.86 -15.20 1.30
CA LYS A 116 8.26 -14.24 2.33
C LYS A 116 7.06 -13.35 2.64
N THR A 117 6.80 -13.21 3.93
CA THR A 117 5.65 -12.46 4.42
C THR A 117 6.06 -11.06 4.84
N PHE A 118 5.20 -10.08 4.56
CA PHE A 118 5.38 -8.71 4.98
C PHE A 118 4.05 -8.11 5.43
N THR A 119 4.00 -7.48 6.60
CA THR A 119 2.79 -6.82 7.10
C THR A 119 2.90 -5.30 6.93
N LEU A 120 1.91 -4.72 6.27
CA LEU A 120 1.69 -3.27 6.20
C LEU A 120 0.81 -2.82 7.36
N THR A 121 1.01 -1.57 7.78
CA THR A 121 0.06 -0.84 8.63
C THR A 121 -0.54 0.32 7.85
N ILE A 122 -1.87 0.36 7.79
CA ILE A 122 -2.70 1.34 7.08
C ILE A 122 -3.70 1.93 8.06
N GLU A 123 -4.12 3.16 7.82
CA GLU A 123 -5.17 3.82 8.60
C GLU A 123 -6.47 2.99 8.64
N LYS A 124 -7.07 2.92 9.82
CA LYS A 124 -8.29 2.15 10.08
C LYS A 124 -9.48 2.65 9.27
N GLY A 125 -10.47 1.77 9.06
CA GLY A 125 -11.74 2.12 8.41
C GLY A 125 -11.66 2.05 6.89
N TYR A 126 -12.29 3.01 6.20
CA TYR A 126 -12.34 3.03 4.73
C TYR A 126 -10.95 3.02 4.06
N PRO A 127 -9.92 3.74 4.56
CA PRO A 127 -8.57 3.66 3.99
C PRO A 127 -7.99 2.27 3.91
N PHE A 128 -8.10 1.49 4.99
CA PHE A 128 -7.69 0.09 5.03
C PHE A 128 -8.35 -0.73 3.93
N GLY A 129 -9.69 -0.64 3.82
CA GLY A 129 -10.47 -1.39 2.83
C GLY A 129 -10.09 -1.01 1.39
N GLY A 130 -9.97 0.29 1.11
CA GLY A 130 -9.56 0.78 -0.20
C GLY A 130 -8.15 0.35 -0.59
N PHE A 131 -7.19 0.44 0.34
CA PHE A 131 -5.82 0.04 0.09
C PHE A 131 -5.73 -1.46 -0.20
N LEU A 132 -6.42 -2.29 0.59
CA LEU A 132 -6.49 -3.73 0.35
C LEU A 132 -7.13 -4.08 -1.01
N GLN A 133 -8.17 -3.36 -1.42
CA GLN A 133 -8.82 -3.55 -2.72
C GLN A 133 -7.88 -3.21 -3.88
N VAL A 134 -7.08 -2.15 -3.74
CA VAL A 134 -6.05 -1.77 -4.71
C VAL A 134 -5.02 -2.88 -4.85
N LEU A 135 -4.44 -3.35 -3.74
CA LEU A 135 -3.43 -4.42 -3.77
C LEU A 135 -3.96 -5.70 -4.40
N THR A 136 -5.18 -6.10 -4.03
CA THR A 136 -5.86 -7.27 -4.59
C THR A 136 -6.06 -7.14 -6.10
N SER A 137 -6.32 -5.93 -6.59
CA SER A 137 -6.48 -5.65 -8.03
C SER A 137 -5.15 -5.68 -8.77
N ILE A 138 -4.10 -5.07 -8.20
CA ILE A 138 -2.74 -5.04 -8.76
C ILE A 138 -2.18 -6.46 -8.89
N ARG A 139 -2.36 -7.30 -7.87
CA ARG A 139 -1.99 -8.73 -7.91
C ARG A 139 -2.55 -9.46 -9.15
N GLY A 140 -3.76 -9.11 -9.59
CA GLY A 140 -4.39 -9.71 -10.77
C GLY A 140 -3.78 -9.28 -12.11
N TRP A 141 -2.86 -8.33 -12.12
CA TRP A 141 -2.30 -7.75 -13.35
C TRP A 141 -0.96 -8.33 -13.79
N PHE A 142 -0.28 -9.06 -12.90
CA PHE A 142 0.97 -9.71 -13.22
C PHE A 142 0.72 -11.19 -13.49
N PRO A 143 1.22 -11.73 -14.61
CA PRO A 143 1.11 -13.14 -14.90
C PRO A 143 1.79 -13.92 -13.78
N LYS A 144 1.07 -14.90 -13.21
CA LYS A 144 1.67 -15.90 -12.35
C LYS A 144 2.40 -16.86 -13.30
N GLU A 145 3.73 -16.88 -13.27
CA GLU A 145 4.46 -17.95 -13.93
C GLU A 145 3.91 -19.29 -13.39
N LYS A 146 3.52 -20.18 -14.32
CA LYS A 146 2.91 -21.46 -14.02
C LYS A 146 3.96 -22.48 -13.62
#